data_AF-A0A949ZCE8-F1
#
_entry.id   AF-A0A949ZCE8-F1
#
_cell.length_a   1.000
_cell.length_b   1.000
_cell.length_c   1.000
_cell.angle_alpha   90.00
_cell.angle_beta   90.00
_cell.angle_gamma   90.00
#
_symmetry.space_group_name_H-M   'P 1'
#
loop_
_entity.id
_entity.type
_entity.pdbx_description
1 polymer ?
#
loop_
_entity_poly.entity_id
_entity_poly.type
_entity_poly.pdbx_seq_one_letter_code
_entity_poly.pdbx_strand_id
1 'polypeptide(L)'
;AMQSGIDGVEHIVSAVRGILVPDLPVFLWWRGGTPHGDQLWHGLRSLCDRTIVDSIRFGDGAAALDTLRRLVGIGGTRMSVRDLNWQRTAPWRAAIATCFDDPEVLGLLPKLDRCSIVYAAGDERDLPSARAMLMMGWLVSRLPRLRGHARTAPGRAWADVEHGRVVSITLTSSESKAAVLLVRRASPVGIEGEARATDGSQMRRWRYPASTLGEAELLDVCLETLGPDPIFEAALEA
;
A
#
# COMPACT_ATOMS: atom_id res chain seq x y z
N ALA A 1 3.98 -36.15 -15.27
CA ALA A 1 3.29 -34.87 -15.03
C ALA A 1 4.24 -33.79 -14.52
N MET A 2 5.00 -34.02 -13.43
CA MET A 2 5.88 -33.00 -12.83
C MET A 2 7.09 -32.59 -13.70
N GLN A 3 7.73 -33.52 -14.41
CA GLN A 3 8.83 -33.22 -15.35
C GLN A 3 8.39 -32.37 -16.55
N SER A 4 7.24 -32.68 -17.15
CA SER A 4 6.67 -31.91 -18.26
C SER A 4 6.33 -30.46 -17.89
N GLY A 5 6.06 -30.16 -16.62
CA GLY A 5 5.84 -28.79 -16.14
C GLY A 5 7.13 -27.99 -16.00
N ILE A 6 8.21 -28.63 -15.51
CA ILE A 6 9.54 -28.01 -15.35
C ILE A 6 10.13 -27.68 -16.73
N ASP A 7 10.07 -28.63 -17.67
CA ASP A 7 10.56 -28.44 -19.05
C ASP A 7 9.81 -27.28 -19.74
N GLY A 8 8.50 -27.16 -19.50
CA GLY A 8 7.70 -26.04 -20.01
C GLY A 8 8.11 -24.68 -19.47
N VAL A 9 8.46 -24.59 -18.18
CA VAL A 9 8.93 -23.34 -17.56
C VAL A 9 10.28 -22.93 -18.14
N GLU A 10 11.23 -23.85 -18.27
CA GLU A 10 12.55 -23.55 -18.84
C GLU A 10 12.44 -23.07 -20.29
N HIS A 11 11.55 -23.67 -21.08
CA HIS A 11 11.30 -23.24 -22.46
C HIS A 11 10.76 -21.81 -22.52
N ILE A 12 9.82 -21.43 -21.64
CA ILE A 12 9.28 -20.06 -21.57
C ILE A 12 10.38 -19.07 -21.16
N VAL A 13 11.15 -19.38 -20.13
CA VAL A 13 12.24 -18.51 -19.65
C VAL A 13 13.29 -18.30 -20.73
N SER A 14 13.64 -19.35 -21.47
CA SER A 14 14.56 -19.28 -22.61
C SER A 14 14.00 -18.42 -23.75
N ALA A 15 12.73 -18.61 -24.12
CA ALA A 15 12.07 -17.81 -25.15
C ALA A 15 12.00 -16.33 -24.78
N VAL A 16 11.65 -16.01 -23.53
CA VAL A 16 11.66 -14.62 -23.01
C VAL A 16 13.07 -14.04 -23.10
N ARG A 17 14.09 -14.76 -22.64
CA ARG A 17 15.49 -14.31 -22.72
C ARG A 17 15.91 -13.96 -24.15
N GLY A 18 15.45 -14.72 -25.15
CA GLY A 18 15.78 -14.50 -26.57
C GLY A 18 15.16 -13.26 -27.20
N ILE A 19 14.13 -12.67 -26.60
CA ILE A 19 13.45 -11.46 -27.10
C ILE A 19 13.78 -10.19 -26.30
N LEU A 20 14.56 -10.31 -25.22
CA LEU A 20 15.00 -9.15 -24.45
C LEU A 20 15.98 -8.32 -25.26
N VAL A 21 15.72 -7.01 -25.32
CA VAL A 21 16.64 -6.05 -25.93
C VAL A 21 17.73 -5.75 -24.90
N PRO A 22 19.03 -5.89 -25.28
CA PRO A 22 20.13 -5.52 -24.39
C PRO A 22 20.02 -4.07 -23.91
N ASP A 23 20.46 -3.82 -22.68
CA ASP A 23 20.55 -2.50 -22.06
C ASP A 23 19.22 -1.73 -21.86
N LEU A 24 18.07 -2.36 -22.12
CA LEU A 24 16.76 -1.84 -21.74
C LEU A 24 16.29 -2.43 -20.40
N PRO A 25 15.65 -1.62 -19.52
CA PRO A 25 15.09 -2.13 -18.29
C PRO A 25 13.94 -3.12 -18.59
N VAL A 26 13.96 -4.25 -17.90
CA VAL A 26 12.97 -5.32 -18.06
C VAL A 26 12.08 -5.39 -16.82
N PHE A 27 10.77 -5.25 -17.04
CA PHE A 27 9.78 -5.24 -15.97
C PHE A 27 8.86 -6.46 -16.05
N LEU A 28 8.79 -7.22 -14.96
CA LEU A 28 7.86 -8.34 -14.80
C LEU A 28 6.59 -7.86 -14.11
N TRP A 29 5.49 -7.76 -14.84
CA TRP A 29 4.18 -7.59 -14.24
C TRP A 29 3.57 -8.95 -13.89
N TRP A 30 3.64 -9.32 -12.61
CA TRP A 30 3.12 -10.59 -12.11
C TRP A 30 1.65 -10.45 -11.69
N ARG A 31 0.75 -11.05 -12.48
CA ARG A 31 -0.71 -11.03 -12.25
C ARG A 31 -1.25 -12.21 -11.45
N GLY A 32 -0.38 -13.17 -11.11
CA GLY A 32 -0.73 -14.33 -10.30
C GLY A 32 -0.95 -13.98 -8.83
N GLY A 33 -1.27 -15.00 -8.03
CA GLY A 33 -1.25 -14.91 -6.57
C GLY A 33 0.18 -14.83 -6.03
N THR A 34 0.35 -15.21 -4.76
CA THR A 34 1.64 -15.20 -4.07
C THR A 34 2.75 -15.87 -4.90
N PRO A 35 3.84 -15.18 -5.27
CA PRO A 35 4.88 -15.75 -6.14
C PRO A 35 5.79 -16.79 -5.47
N HIS A 36 5.61 -17.07 -4.17
CA HIS A 36 6.46 -18.00 -3.43
C HIS A 36 6.29 -19.44 -3.91
N GLY A 37 7.42 -20.06 -4.28
CA GLY A 37 7.43 -21.43 -4.79
C GLY A 37 6.96 -21.54 -6.24
N ASP A 38 6.60 -20.44 -6.90
CA ASP A 38 6.25 -20.43 -8.32
C ASP A 38 7.52 -20.49 -9.17
N GLN A 39 7.69 -21.61 -9.88
CA GLN A 39 8.88 -21.86 -10.70
C GLN A 39 8.98 -20.88 -11.88
N LEU A 40 7.85 -20.49 -12.48
CA LEU A 40 7.83 -19.53 -13.57
C LEU A 40 8.26 -18.14 -13.07
N TRP A 41 7.75 -17.71 -11.91
CA TRP A 41 8.19 -16.48 -11.28
C TRP A 41 9.70 -16.51 -10.98
N HIS A 42 10.20 -17.61 -10.41
CA HIS A 42 11.63 -17.76 -10.10
C HIS A 42 12.52 -17.70 -11.34
N GLY A 43 12.08 -18.29 -12.46
CA GLY A 43 12.79 -18.21 -13.73
C GLY A 43 12.78 -16.80 -14.31
N LEU A 44 11.59 -16.19 -14.42
CA LEU A 44 11.41 -14.87 -15.03
C LEU A 44 12.04 -13.74 -14.22
N ARG A 45 11.93 -13.75 -12.89
CA ARG A 45 12.48 -12.67 -12.04
C ARG A 45 13.99 -12.48 -12.24
N SER A 46 14.71 -13.55 -12.62
CA SER A 46 16.16 -13.50 -12.85
C SER A 46 16.54 -12.71 -14.09
N LEU A 47 15.55 -12.42 -14.95
CA LEU A 47 15.70 -11.67 -16.20
C LEU A 47 15.27 -10.20 -16.05
N CYS A 48 14.79 -9.78 -14.88
CA CYS A 48 14.08 -8.51 -14.72
C CYS A 48 14.70 -7.61 -13.65
N ASP A 49 14.70 -6.30 -13.92
CA ASP A 49 15.14 -5.24 -13.00
C ASP A 49 14.05 -4.83 -12.01
N ARG A 50 12.80 -5.19 -12.32
CA ARG A 50 11.63 -4.92 -11.47
C ARG A 50 10.60 -6.01 -11.57
N THR A 51 9.98 -6.31 -10.43
CA THR A 51 8.70 -7.01 -10.39
C THR A 51 7.59 -6.05 -9.92
N ILE A 52 6.50 -6.01 -10.66
CA ILE A 52 5.27 -5.29 -10.31
C ILE A 52 4.23 -6.35 -9.92
N VAL A 53 3.70 -6.25 -8.71
CA VAL A 53 2.70 -7.17 -8.16
C VAL A 53 1.43 -6.41 -7.75
N ASP A 54 0.35 -7.13 -7.46
CA ASP A 54 -0.82 -6.57 -6.78
C ASP A 54 -1.14 -7.37 -5.51
N SER A 55 -0.74 -6.84 -4.36
CA SER A 55 -0.85 -7.50 -3.06
C SER A 55 -2.29 -7.78 -2.61
N ILE A 56 -3.29 -7.23 -3.30
CA ILE A 56 -4.69 -7.65 -3.14
C ILE A 56 -4.91 -9.15 -3.48
N ARG A 57 -4.00 -9.75 -4.25
CA ARG A 57 -4.07 -11.15 -4.71
C ARG A 57 -3.38 -12.13 -3.76
N PHE A 58 -2.79 -11.66 -2.66
CA PHE A 58 -1.93 -12.48 -1.78
C PHE A 58 -2.65 -13.00 -0.53
N GLY A 59 -3.98 -12.96 -0.51
CA GLY A 59 -4.79 -13.35 0.64
C GLY A 59 -5.10 -12.17 1.55
N ASP A 60 -5.04 -12.38 2.86
CA ASP A 60 -5.24 -11.31 3.84
C ASP A 60 -4.04 -10.35 3.93
N GLY A 61 -4.21 -9.25 4.66
CA GLY A 61 -3.17 -8.24 4.80
C GLY A 61 -1.87 -8.75 5.45
N ALA A 62 -1.93 -9.72 6.36
CA ALA A 62 -0.72 -10.26 6.98
C ALA A 62 0.07 -11.12 6.00
N ALA A 63 -0.62 -12.03 5.28
CA ALA A 63 -0.02 -12.86 4.23
C ALA A 63 0.55 -12.01 3.10
N ALA A 64 -0.15 -10.95 2.71
CA ALA A 64 0.30 -10.01 1.71
C ALA A 64 1.58 -9.27 2.12
N LEU A 65 1.65 -8.76 3.36
CA LEU A 65 2.86 -8.09 3.86
C LEU A 65 4.04 -9.05 4.01
N ASP A 66 3.84 -10.28 4.50
CA ASP A 66 4.90 -11.31 4.51
C ASP A 66 5.42 -11.57 3.09
N THR A 67 4.49 -11.67 2.13
CA THR A 67 4.86 -11.86 0.72
C THR A 67 5.70 -10.72 0.19
N LEU A 68 5.26 -9.48 0.40
CA LEU A 68 5.99 -8.28 -0.05
C LEU A 68 7.37 -8.17 0.60
N ARG A 69 7.51 -8.44 1.91
CA ARG A 69 8.81 -8.45 2.60
C ARG A 69 9.77 -9.45 1.99
N ARG A 70 9.29 -10.68 1.73
CA ARG A 70 10.10 -11.71 1.07
C ARG A 70 10.52 -11.29 -0.34
N LEU A 71 9.61 -10.70 -1.13
CA LEU A 71 9.93 -10.22 -2.47
C LEU A 71 11.02 -9.14 -2.44
N VAL A 72 10.91 -8.17 -1.54
CA VAL A 72 11.93 -7.12 -1.34
C VAL A 72 13.27 -7.74 -0.89
N GLY A 73 13.24 -8.65 0.10
CA GLY A 73 14.44 -9.32 0.60
C GLY A 73 15.15 -10.20 -0.44
N ILE A 74 14.39 -10.83 -1.34
CA ILE A 74 14.93 -11.65 -2.44
C ILE A 74 15.54 -10.77 -3.56
N GLY A 75 14.97 -9.58 -3.79
CA GLY A 75 15.38 -8.69 -4.88
C GLY A 75 16.73 -8.00 -4.65
N GLY A 76 17.07 -7.72 -3.39
CA GLY A 76 18.30 -7.00 -3.03
C GLY A 76 18.47 -5.71 -3.85
N THR A 77 19.69 -5.40 -4.28
CA THR A 77 19.97 -4.23 -5.14
C THR A 77 19.68 -4.45 -6.62
N ARG A 78 19.37 -5.69 -7.04
CA ARG A 78 19.26 -6.07 -8.46
C ARG A 78 17.84 -6.02 -9.01
N MET A 79 16.84 -6.22 -8.16
CA MET A 79 15.44 -6.22 -8.58
C MET A 79 14.58 -5.43 -7.60
N SER A 80 14.01 -4.33 -8.08
CA SER A 80 13.06 -3.54 -7.30
C SER A 80 11.67 -4.18 -7.30
N VAL A 81 10.90 -3.99 -6.22
CA VAL A 81 9.51 -4.43 -6.12
C VAL A 81 8.59 -3.21 -6.14
N ARG A 82 7.54 -3.28 -6.96
CA ARG A 82 6.43 -2.33 -6.94
C ARG A 82 5.13 -3.06 -6.68
N ASP A 83 4.26 -2.44 -5.90
CA ASP A 83 2.96 -2.99 -5.56
C ASP A 83 1.85 -2.02 -6.01
N LEU A 84 0.90 -2.51 -6.81
CA LEU A 84 -0.22 -1.69 -7.26
C LEU A 84 -1.09 -1.26 -6.07
N ASN A 85 -1.20 -2.08 -5.01
CA ASN A 85 -1.99 -1.74 -3.84
C ASN A 85 -1.34 -0.62 -3.00
N TRP A 86 -0.01 -0.58 -2.94
CA TRP A 86 0.74 0.57 -2.42
C TRP A 86 0.44 1.85 -3.20
N GLN A 87 0.37 1.80 -4.53
CA GLN A 87 -0.01 2.98 -5.32
C GLN A 87 -1.45 3.45 -5.05
N ARG A 88 -2.39 2.52 -4.80
CA ARG A 88 -3.76 2.86 -4.38
C ARG A 88 -3.83 3.62 -3.05
N THR A 89 -2.77 3.61 -2.24
CA THR A 89 -2.68 4.41 -1.01
C THR A 89 -2.24 5.86 -1.23
N ALA A 90 -1.71 6.20 -2.40
CA ALA A 90 -1.10 7.51 -2.65
C ALA A 90 -2.03 8.70 -2.33
N PRO A 91 -3.33 8.70 -2.69
CA PRO A 91 -4.22 9.82 -2.35
C PRO A 91 -4.38 10.03 -0.84
N TRP A 92 -4.36 8.95 -0.06
CA TRP A 92 -4.42 9.03 1.41
C TRP A 92 -3.11 9.53 2.01
N ARG A 93 -1.97 9.04 1.51
CA ARG A 93 -0.64 9.52 1.96
C ARG A 93 -0.47 11.01 1.67
N ALA A 94 -0.85 11.45 0.49
CA ALA A 94 -0.83 12.87 0.10
C ALA A 94 -1.76 13.72 0.97
N ALA A 95 -3.01 13.28 1.18
CA ALA A 95 -3.97 13.99 2.03
C ALA A 95 -3.46 14.14 3.48
N ILE A 96 -2.88 13.08 4.06
CA ILE A 96 -2.31 13.12 5.41
C ILE A 96 -1.11 14.06 5.47
N ALA A 97 -0.17 13.97 4.52
CA ALA A 97 0.98 14.85 4.47
C ALA A 97 0.53 16.32 4.38
N THR A 98 -0.43 16.63 3.50
CA THR A 98 -0.95 17.99 3.30
C THR A 98 -1.62 18.55 4.57
N CYS A 99 -2.29 17.72 5.37
CA CYS A 99 -2.84 18.18 6.66
C CYS A 99 -1.74 18.75 7.57
N PHE A 100 -0.53 18.18 7.54
CA PHE A 100 0.60 18.59 8.39
C PHE A 100 1.51 19.65 7.75
N ASP A 101 1.20 20.15 6.56
CA ASP A 101 1.84 21.35 6.01
C ASP A 101 1.34 22.63 6.71
N ASP A 102 0.17 22.57 7.38
CA ASP A 102 -0.34 23.65 8.22
C ASP A 102 0.42 23.71 9.56
N PRO A 103 1.11 24.81 9.89
CA PRO A 103 1.93 24.90 11.10
C PRO A 103 1.16 24.66 12.41
N GLU A 104 -0.12 25.03 12.47
CA GLU A 104 -0.93 24.81 13.67
C GLU A 104 -1.23 23.32 13.87
N VAL A 105 -1.48 22.61 12.77
CA VAL A 105 -1.77 21.17 12.77
C VAL A 105 -0.49 20.36 12.97
N LEU A 106 0.63 20.81 12.40
CA LEU A 106 1.96 20.28 12.66
C LEU A 106 2.29 20.33 14.16
N GLY A 107 1.87 21.38 14.85
CA GLY A 107 1.98 21.50 16.31
C GLY A 107 1.24 20.43 17.12
N LEU A 108 0.30 19.69 16.51
CA LEU A 108 -0.36 18.55 17.13
C LEU A 108 0.46 17.26 17.03
N LEU A 109 1.36 17.14 16.05
CA LEU A 109 2.07 15.89 15.73
C LEU A 109 2.76 15.24 16.96
N PRO A 110 3.42 15.98 17.87
CA PRO A 110 4.03 15.40 19.07
C PRO A 110 3.03 14.79 20.07
N LYS A 111 1.75 15.16 19.98
CA LYS A 111 0.66 14.73 20.88
C LYS A 111 -0.10 13.51 20.34
N LEU A 112 0.03 13.21 19.05
CA LEU A 112 -0.67 12.09 18.41
C LEU A 112 0.10 10.80 18.63
N ASP A 113 -0.53 9.82 19.28
CA ASP A 113 0.10 8.56 19.72
C ASP A 113 -0.74 7.32 19.42
N ARG A 114 -1.96 7.49 18.88
CA ARG A 114 -2.87 6.40 18.51
C ARG A 114 -3.36 6.57 17.09
N CYS A 115 -3.54 5.44 16.40
CA CYS A 115 -4.06 5.42 15.04
C CYS A 115 -5.16 4.36 14.88
N SER A 116 -6.24 4.71 14.18
CA SER A 116 -7.27 3.79 13.75
C SER A 116 -7.47 3.90 12.24
N ILE A 117 -7.31 2.79 11.52
CA ILE A 117 -7.61 2.70 10.10
C ILE A 117 -8.85 1.83 9.91
N VAL A 118 -9.91 2.40 9.38
CA VAL A 118 -11.12 1.65 9.05
C VAL A 118 -11.09 1.30 7.56
N TYR A 119 -11.34 0.03 7.23
CA TYR A 119 -11.45 -0.44 5.84
C TYR A 119 -12.84 -1.01 5.56
N ALA A 120 -13.26 -1.01 4.30
CA ALA A 120 -14.52 -1.61 3.88
C ALA A 120 -14.45 -3.13 4.08
N ALA A 121 -15.27 -3.64 5.00
CA ALA A 121 -15.39 -5.07 5.28
C ALA A 121 -15.88 -5.85 4.06
N GLY A 122 -15.77 -7.18 4.10
CA GLY A 122 -16.25 -8.09 3.06
C GLY A 122 -16.95 -9.27 3.70
N ASP A 123 -17.52 -10.14 2.88
CA ASP A 123 -18.53 -11.09 3.35
C ASP A 123 -17.97 -12.25 4.18
N GLU A 124 -16.70 -12.63 4.02
CA GLU A 124 -16.25 -13.93 4.54
C GLU A 124 -15.25 -13.87 5.70
N ARG A 125 -14.43 -12.82 5.83
CA ARG A 125 -13.54 -12.61 6.99
C ARG A 125 -13.26 -11.12 7.17
N ASP A 126 -13.57 -10.56 8.34
CA ASP A 126 -13.19 -9.20 8.76
C ASP A 126 -11.67 -9.06 8.98
N LEU A 127 -10.85 -9.64 8.10
CA LEU A 127 -9.40 -9.53 8.15
C LEU A 127 -8.95 -8.23 7.46
N PRO A 128 -7.90 -7.56 7.98
CA PRO A 128 -7.39 -6.34 7.36
C PRO A 128 -6.92 -6.60 5.94
N SER A 129 -7.25 -5.69 5.02
CA SER A 129 -6.70 -5.74 3.66
C SER A 129 -5.21 -5.38 3.65
N ALA A 130 -4.48 -5.87 2.64
CA ALA A 130 -3.10 -5.45 2.39
C ALA A 130 -2.96 -3.92 2.31
N ARG A 131 -3.97 -3.25 1.73
CA ARG A 131 -4.03 -1.78 1.60
C ARG A 131 -4.07 -1.08 2.96
N ALA A 132 -4.88 -1.57 3.88
CA ALA A 132 -4.99 -1.02 5.23
C ALA A 132 -3.69 -1.26 6.03
N MET A 133 -3.11 -2.45 5.90
CA MET A 133 -1.84 -2.82 6.56
C MET A 133 -0.65 -2.01 6.02
N LEU A 134 -0.55 -1.80 4.70
CA LEU A 134 0.47 -0.95 4.09
C LEU A 134 0.34 0.51 4.53
N MET A 135 -0.89 1.03 4.62
CA MET A 135 -1.15 2.36 5.16
C MET A 135 -0.73 2.46 6.64
N MET A 136 -1.03 1.42 7.42
CA MET A 136 -0.64 1.35 8.82
C MET A 136 0.88 1.41 8.97
N GLY A 137 1.58 0.56 8.21
CA GLY A 137 3.04 0.52 8.22
C GLY A 137 3.65 1.85 7.80
N TRP A 138 3.09 2.52 6.80
CA TRP A 138 3.53 3.85 6.41
C TRP A 138 3.39 4.87 7.55
N LEU A 139 2.23 4.95 8.19
CA LEU A 139 1.98 5.85 9.32
C LEU A 139 2.93 5.58 10.48
N VAL A 140 3.11 4.31 10.86
CA VAL A 140 4.03 3.91 11.92
C VAL A 140 5.48 4.26 11.58
N SER A 141 5.89 4.10 10.31
CA SER A 141 7.24 4.48 9.84
C SER A 141 7.49 5.99 9.91
N ARG A 142 6.45 6.82 9.79
CA ARG A 142 6.55 8.30 9.85
C ARG A 142 6.36 8.83 11.26
N LEU A 143 5.56 8.15 12.08
CA LEU A 143 5.27 8.51 13.46
C LEU A 143 5.46 7.28 14.37
N PRO A 144 6.70 6.98 14.80
CA PRO A 144 7.02 5.77 15.58
C PRO A 144 6.27 5.63 16.90
N ARG A 145 5.73 6.72 17.46
CA ARG A 145 4.88 6.71 18.65
C ARG A 145 3.58 5.92 18.46
N LEU A 146 3.17 5.68 17.22
CA LEU A 146 2.03 4.84 16.90
C LEU A 146 2.31 3.35 17.11
N ARG A 147 3.58 2.91 17.22
CA ARG A 147 3.92 1.48 17.41
C ARG A 147 3.20 0.91 18.65
N GLY A 148 2.51 -0.21 18.46
CA GLY A 148 1.70 -0.85 19.51
C GLY A 148 0.36 -0.16 19.83
N HIS A 149 0.07 1.00 19.22
CA HIS A 149 -1.13 1.80 19.45
C HIS A 149 -1.91 2.10 18.16
N ALA A 150 -1.50 1.47 17.07
CA ALA A 150 -2.11 1.57 15.76
C ALA A 150 -2.95 0.30 15.49
N ARG A 151 -4.20 0.48 15.08
CA ARG A 151 -5.12 -0.64 14.82
C ARG A 151 -5.91 -0.48 13.54
N THR A 152 -6.23 -1.60 12.92
CA THR A 152 -7.17 -1.67 11.80
C THR A 152 -8.52 -2.18 12.30
N ALA A 153 -9.62 -1.70 11.73
CA ALA A 153 -10.95 -2.19 12.04
C ALA A 153 -11.80 -2.32 10.77
N PRO A 154 -12.69 -3.32 10.69
CA PRO A 154 -13.70 -3.38 9.64
C PRO A 154 -14.69 -2.21 9.80
N GLY A 155 -15.14 -1.67 8.68
CA GLY A 155 -16.19 -0.67 8.60
C GLY A 155 -17.25 -1.08 7.58
N ARG A 156 -18.40 -0.40 7.62
CA ARG A 156 -19.50 -0.67 6.68
C ARG A 156 -19.01 -0.44 5.24
N ALA A 157 -19.09 -1.49 4.42
CA ALA A 157 -19.04 -1.33 2.98
C ALA A 157 -20.28 -0.52 2.55
N TRP A 158 -20.07 0.56 1.79
CA TRP A 158 -21.14 1.21 1.05
C TRP A 158 -21.24 0.54 -0.32
N ALA A 159 -22.41 0.62 -0.97
CA ALA A 159 -22.67 -0.09 -2.24
C ALA A 159 -21.59 0.14 -3.32
N ASP A 160 -20.91 1.30 -3.29
CA ASP A 160 -19.90 1.70 -4.28
C ASP A 160 -18.44 1.62 -3.78
N VAL A 161 -18.19 1.02 -2.62
CA VAL A 161 -16.83 0.90 -2.06
C VAL A 161 -16.33 -0.52 -2.20
N GLU A 162 -15.33 -0.69 -3.08
CA GLU A 162 -14.57 -1.93 -3.20
C GLU A 162 -14.11 -2.46 -1.83
N HIS A 163 -14.28 -3.76 -1.63
CA HIS A 163 -13.78 -4.46 -0.45
C HIS A 163 -12.30 -4.14 -0.15
N GLY A 164 -11.96 -4.02 1.13
CA GLY A 164 -10.59 -3.76 1.57
C GLY A 164 -10.10 -2.33 1.31
N ARG A 165 -10.92 -1.43 0.75
CA ARG A 165 -10.58 -0.01 0.61
C ARG A 165 -10.54 0.68 1.97
N VAL A 166 -9.54 1.54 2.19
CA VAL A 166 -9.51 2.42 3.36
C VAL A 166 -10.67 3.41 3.28
N VAL A 167 -11.44 3.48 4.36
CA VAL A 167 -12.64 4.30 4.55
C VAL A 167 -12.35 5.50 5.45
N SER A 168 -11.61 5.30 6.54
CA SER A 168 -11.15 6.41 7.38
C SER A 168 -9.82 6.12 8.03
N ILE A 169 -9.10 7.19 8.35
CA ILE A 169 -7.87 7.19 9.12
C ILE A 169 -8.03 8.24 10.21
N THR A 170 -7.84 7.83 11.47
CA THR A 170 -7.92 8.72 12.62
C THR A 170 -6.62 8.65 13.39
N LEU A 171 -5.96 9.79 13.58
CA LEU A 171 -4.86 9.97 14.52
C LEU A 171 -5.39 10.70 15.75
N THR A 172 -5.08 10.21 16.95
CA THR A 172 -5.56 10.78 18.22
C THR A 172 -4.45 10.84 19.25
N SER A 173 -4.62 11.72 20.24
CA SER A 173 -3.83 11.78 21.46
C SER A 173 -4.45 10.93 22.57
N SER A 174 -3.62 10.28 23.39
CA SER A 174 -4.08 9.63 24.63
C SER A 174 -4.20 10.59 25.82
N GLU A 175 -3.59 11.77 25.73
CA GLU A 175 -3.48 12.76 26.81
C GLU A 175 -4.36 14.00 26.60
N SER A 176 -4.98 14.14 25.44
CA SER A 176 -5.80 15.31 25.08
C SER A 176 -6.87 14.95 24.05
N LYS A 177 -7.68 15.93 23.65
CA LYS A 177 -8.68 15.76 22.58
C LYS A 177 -8.12 16.05 21.17
N ALA A 178 -6.81 16.23 21.06
CA ALA A 178 -6.17 16.47 19.76
C ALA A 178 -6.39 15.28 18.82
N ALA A 179 -6.82 15.59 17.59
CA ALA A 179 -7.11 14.57 16.60
C ALA A 179 -6.94 15.09 15.18
N VAL A 180 -6.58 14.19 14.26
CA VAL A 180 -6.66 14.40 12.81
C VAL A 180 -7.46 13.24 12.23
N LEU A 181 -8.61 13.54 11.63
CA LEU A 181 -9.52 12.58 11.05
C LEU A 181 -9.60 12.80 9.55
N LEU A 182 -9.43 11.74 8.77
CA LEU A 182 -9.69 11.73 7.34
C LEU A 182 -10.71 10.66 7.01
N VAL A 183 -11.72 11.00 6.22
CA VAL A 183 -12.81 10.09 5.83
C VAL A 183 -13.05 10.17 4.34
N ARG A 184 -13.13 9.00 3.71
CA ARG A 184 -13.53 8.87 2.32
C ARG A 184 -14.99 9.30 2.18
N ARG A 185 -15.25 10.14 1.18
CA ARG A 185 -16.59 10.51 0.75
C ARG A 185 -16.85 9.91 -0.62
N ALA A 186 -18.14 9.75 -0.94
CA ALA A 186 -18.54 9.45 -2.29
C ALA A 186 -17.99 10.51 -3.26
N SER A 187 -17.83 10.12 -4.52
CA SER A 187 -17.52 11.07 -5.59
C SER A 187 -18.52 12.24 -5.57
N PRO A 188 -18.09 13.50 -5.81
CA PRO A 188 -16.76 13.94 -6.26
C PRO A 188 -15.81 14.36 -5.12
N VAL A 189 -16.21 14.28 -3.85
CA VAL A 189 -15.50 14.92 -2.72
C VAL A 189 -14.18 14.22 -2.34
N GLY A 190 -14.03 12.93 -2.68
CA GLY A 190 -12.78 12.19 -2.48
C GLY A 190 -12.51 11.86 -1.00
N ILE A 191 -11.71 12.68 -0.33
CA ILE A 191 -11.38 12.55 1.10
C ILE A 191 -11.63 13.89 1.80
N GLU A 192 -12.38 13.88 2.90
CA GLU A 192 -12.51 15.02 3.80
C GLU A 192 -11.59 14.85 5.00
N GLY A 193 -10.89 15.92 5.39
CA GLY A 193 -10.05 15.97 6.58
C GLY A 193 -10.60 16.96 7.61
N GLU A 194 -10.38 16.68 8.89
CA GLU A 194 -10.65 17.58 10.02
C GLU A 194 -9.55 17.44 11.07
N ALA A 195 -9.05 18.57 11.59
CA ALA A 195 -8.15 18.61 12.73
C ALA A 195 -8.83 19.27 13.93
N ARG A 196 -8.54 18.73 15.12
CA ARG A 196 -9.04 19.23 16.40
C ARG A 196 -7.88 19.57 17.34
N ALA A 197 -8.03 20.66 18.06
CA ALA A 197 -7.05 21.11 19.06
C ALA A 197 -7.09 20.22 20.30
N THR A 198 -6.18 20.48 21.25
CA THR A 198 -6.08 19.72 22.50
C THR A 198 -7.32 19.81 23.39
N ASP A 199 -8.09 20.89 23.28
CA ASP A 199 -9.36 21.08 23.97
C ASP A 199 -10.56 20.47 23.20
N GLY A 200 -10.31 19.98 21.98
CA GLY A 200 -11.30 19.37 21.09
C GLY A 200 -12.00 20.36 20.15
N SER A 201 -11.66 21.65 20.21
CA SER A 201 -12.18 22.65 19.26
C SER A 201 -11.73 22.33 17.84
N GLN A 202 -12.61 22.60 16.85
CA GLN A 202 -12.28 22.40 15.44
C GLN A 202 -11.23 23.42 15.03
N MET A 203 -10.09 22.95 14.51
CA MET A 203 -9.02 23.82 14.02
C MET A 203 -9.18 24.07 12.52
N ARG A 204 -9.19 22.99 11.73
CA ARG A 204 -9.12 23.06 10.27
C ARG A 204 -9.90 21.95 9.62
N ARG A 205 -10.32 22.19 8.38
CA ARG A 205 -10.97 21.20 7.52
C ARG A 205 -10.40 21.28 6.12
N TRP A 206 -10.32 20.12 5.46
CA TRP A 206 -9.82 20.00 4.10
C TRP A 206 -10.74 19.12 3.26
N ARG A 207 -10.61 19.30 1.94
CA ARG A 207 -11.18 18.41 0.92
C ARG A 207 -10.09 18.09 -0.08
N TYR A 208 -9.86 16.81 -0.29
CA TYR A 208 -8.83 16.31 -1.18
C TYR A 208 -9.48 15.50 -2.30
N PRO A 209 -9.16 15.79 -3.58
CA PRO A 209 -9.56 14.92 -4.67
C PRO A 209 -8.92 13.55 -4.45
N ALA A 210 -9.70 12.49 -4.61
CA ALA A 210 -9.22 11.12 -4.42
C ALA A 210 -9.84 10.18 -5.46
N SER A 211 -9.43 10.38 -6.72
CA SER A 211 -9.80 9.53 -7.84
C SER A 211 -9.32 8.10 -7.61
N THR A 212 -10.12 7.14 -8.07
CA THR A 212 -9.69 5.74 -8.13
C THR A 212 -9.00 5.55 -9.47
N LEU A 213 -7.71 5.24 -9.45
CA LEU A 213 -6.98 4.89 -10.66
C LEU A 213 -7.32 3.46 -11.08
N GLY A 214 -7.47 3.25 -12.39
CA GLY A 214 -7.56 1.94 -13.01
C GLY A 214 -6.24 1.18 -12.98
N GLU A 215 -6.27 -0.10 -13.34
CA GLU A 215 -5.08 -0.96 -13.35
C GLU A 215 -3.98 -0.43 -14.28
N ALA A 216 -4.33 0.10 -15.45
CA ALA A 216 -3.38 0.69 -16.40
C ALA A 216 -2.68 1.93 -15.84
N GLU A 217 -3.43 2.86 -15.27
CA GLU A 217 -2.87 4.08 -14.66
C GLU A 217 -1.96 3.74 -13.46
N LEU A 218 -2.33 2.73 -12.65
CA LEU A 218 -1.47 2.24 -11.56
C LEU A 218 -0.19 1.58 -12.07
N LEU A 219 -0.27 0.90 -13.23
CA LEU A 219 0.89 0.31 -13.88
C LEU A 219 1.82 1.41 -14.37
N ASP A 220 1.31 2.46 -15.03
CA ASP A 220 2.10 3.60 -15.48
C ASP A 220 2.90 4.23 -14.33
N VAL A 221 2.26 4.48 -13.18
CA VAL A 221 2.95 4.95 -11.96
C VAL A 221 4.07 4.00 -11.51
N CYS A 222 3.85 2.68 -11.63
CA CYS A 222 4.87 1.69 -11.32
C CYS A 222 6.00 1.61 -12.34
N LEU A 223 5.86 2.22 -13.52
CA LEU A 223 6.87 2.26 -14.58
C LEU A 223 7.71 3.55 -14.53
N GLU A 224 7.14 4.67 -14.05
CA GLU A 224 7.74 6.02 -14.12
C GLU A 224 9.07 6.20 -13.36
N THR A 225 9.25 5.56 -12.22
CA THR A 225 10.47 5.73 -11.39
C THR A 225 11.36 4.52 -11.49
N LEU A 226 12.67 4.66 -11.69
CA LEU A 226 13.60 3.51 -11.66
C LEU A 226 14.14 3.30 -10.24
N GLY A 227 14.34 2.05 -9.84
CA GLY A 227 14.91 1.67 -8.53
C GLY A 227 13.90 1.41 -7.40
N PRO A 228 14.43 1.17 -6.17
CA PRO A 228 13.65 0.87 -4.97
C PRO A 228 12.72 2.01 -4.52
N ASP A 229 11.75 1.68 -3.66
CA ASP A 229 10.88 2.65 -3.00
C ASP A 229 11.16 2.64 -1.49
N PRO A 230 12.00 3.54 -0.96
CA PRO A 230 12.37 3.52 0.45
C PRO A 230 11.18 3.82 1.38
N ILE A 231 10.14 4.49 0.88
CA ILE A 231 8.93 4.77 1.69
C ILE A 231 8.08 3.50 1.79
N PHE A 232 7.95 2.76 0.69
CA PHE A 232 7.31 1.45 0.68
C PHE A 232 8.04 0.44 1.57
N GLU A 233 9.36 0.33 1.44
CA GLU A 233 10.16 -0.60 2.25
C GLU A 233 10.10 -0.23 3.74
N ALA A 234 10.19 1.06 4.09
CA ALA A 234 10.00 1.50 5.47
C ALA A 234 8.59 1.18 6.01
N ALA A 235 7.56 1.19 5.16
CA ALA A 235 6.21 0.80 5.55
C ALA A 235 6.11 -0.72 5.81
N LEU A 236 6.88 -1.54 5.10
CA LEU A 236 6.94 -2.99 5.36
C LEU A 236 7.65 -3.32 6.67
N GLU A 237 8.68 -2.55 7.06
CA GLU A 237 9.48 -2.81 8.28
C GLU A 237 8.91 -2.20 9.58
N ALA A 238 7.80 -1.47 9.50
CA ALA A 238 7.30 -0.59 10.57
C ALA A 238 6.68 -1.29 11.78
#